data_AF-A0A496SXB5-F1
#
_entry.id   AF-A0A496SXB5-F1
#
_cell.length_a   1.000
_cell.length_b   1.000
_cell.length_c   1.000
_cell.angle_alpha   90.00
_cell.angle_beta   90.00
_cell.angle_gamma   90.00
#
_symmetry.space_group_name_H-M   'P 1'
#
loop_
_entity.id
_entity.type
_entity.pdbx_description
1 polymer ?
#
loop_
_entity_poly.entity_id
_entity_poly.type
_entity_poly.pdbx_seq_one_letter_code
_entity_poly.pdbx_strand_id
1 'polypeptide(L)'
;MSEPAEAMLSPNSQALAVINQLTAEEWRVTMRKPVSFVLWGLLIAMLAQVVFPSAGSGQERKVDRSGGAKYYISLGPEDELMMKINVWGNVAKPGQYLVPSGTDLIALLSYAGGPTESARISDVRIVRATGKEHTILSVDIKRYLKTGDASLIPTLMPGDTVIVPATVLHMFSRFVSFVSQTAIIANVYYLLFVRGR
;
A
#
# COMPACT_ATOMS: atom_id res chain seq x y z
N MET A 1 -54.95 34.12 -38.08
CA MET A 1 -55.18 32.69 -37.75
C MET A 1 -53.86 31.98 -37.95
N SER A 2 -53.09 31.83 -36.88
CA SER A 2 -51.79 31.15 -36.87
C SER A 2 -51.97 29.76 -36.28
N GLU A 3 -51.70 28.76 -37.11
CA GLU A 3 -51.56 27.34 -36.77
C GLU A 3 -50.62 27.16 -35.55
N PRO A 4 -50.97 26.33 -34.55
CA PRO A 4 -50.01 25.96 -33.51
C PRO A 4 -49.02 24.95 -34.08
N ALA A 5 -47.75 25.37 -34.16
CA ALA A 5 -46.62 24.53 -34.52
C ALA A 5 -46.54 23.32 -33.59
N GLU A 6 -46.88 22.16 -34.14
CA GLU A 6 -46.71 20.86 -33.52
C GLU A 6 -45.23 20.67 -33.19
N ALA A 7 -44.92 20.70 -31.88
CA ALA A 7 -43.57 20.55 -31.37
C ALA A 7 -43.08 19.12 -31.66
N MET A 8 -42.42 18.98 -32.80
CA MET A 8 -41.71 17.78 -33.25
C MET A 8 -40.57 17.50 -32.27
N LEU A 9 -40.89 16.69 -31.25
CA LEU A 9 -39.96 16.21 -30.23
C LEU A 9 -38.73 15.58 -30.89
N SER A 10 -37.54 16.11 -30.57
CA SER A 10 -36.29 15.64 -31.14
C SER A 10 -36.02 14.17 -30.75
N PRO A 11 -35.35 13.36 -31.59
CA PRO A 11 -35.10 11.93 -31.36
C PRO A 11 -34.50 11.60 -29.99
N ASN A 12 -33.76 12.54 -29.40
CA ASN A 12 -33.16 12.39 -28.08
C ASN A 12 -34.18 12.33 -26.94
N SER A 13 -35.31 13.02 -27.06
CA SER A 13 -36.36 13.03 -26.02
C SER A 13 -37.12 11.70 -25.93
N GLN A 14 -37.36 11.06 -27.07
CA GLN A 14 -38.00 9.74 -27.14
C GLN A 14 -37.06 8.65 -26.63
N ALA A 15 -35.76 8.72 -26.96
CA ALA A 15 -34.75 7.82 -26.42
C ALA A 15 -34.63 7.92 -24.88
N LEU A 16 -34.65 9.15 -24.35
CA LEU A 16 -34.62 9.38 -22.90
C LEU A 16 -35.89 8.88 -22.20
N ALA A 17 -37.06 8.96 -22.83
CA ALA A 17 -38.31 8.42 -22.30
C ALA A 17 -38.28 6.88 -22.25
N VAL A 18 -37.74 6.23 -23.28
CA VAL A 18 -37.59 4.76 -23.34
C VAL A 18 -36.57 4.27 -22.31
N ILE A 19 -35.44 4.98 -22.15
CA ILE A 19 -34.41 4.66 -21.13
C ILE A 19 -34.98 4.84 -19.71
N ASN A 20 -35.77 5.88 -19.45
CA ASN A 20 -36.41 6.10 -18.15
C ASN A 20 -37.52 5.07 -17.86
N GLN A 21 -38.24 4.58 -18.87
CA GLN A 21 -39.23 3.51 -18.69
C GLN A 21 -38.58 2.14 -18.46
N LEU A 22 -37.51 1.82 -19.18
CA LEU A 22 -36.77 0.55 -19.03
C LEU A 22 -36.09 0.46 -17.66
N THR A 23 -35.48 1.55 -17.20
CA THR A 23 -34.89 1.61 -15.86
C THR A 23 -35.96 1.47 -14.78
N ALA A 24 -37.12 2.12 -14.90
CA ALA A 24 -38.19 2.02 -13.91
C ALA A 24 -38.79 0.60 -13.75
N GLU A 25 -38.91 -0.17 -14.85
CA GLU A 25 -39.43 -1.55 -14.83
C GLU A 25 -38.43 -2.55 -14.22
N GLU A 26 -37.12 -2.38 -14.42
CA GLU A 26 -36.07 -3.22 -13.82
C GLU A 26 -36.00 -3.08 -12.29
N TRP A 27 -36.15 -1.85 -11.79
CA TRP A 27 -36.17 -1.58 -10.35
C TRP A 27 -37.45 -2.09 -9.67
N ARG A 28 -38.57 -2.19 -10.39
CA ARG A 28 -39.85 -2.63 -9.83
C ARG A 28 -39.89 -4.12 -9.48
N VAL A 29 -39.20 -4.97 -10.23
CA VAL A 29 -39.11 -6.43 -9.97
C VAL A 29 -38.12 -6.73 -8.85
N THR A 30 -37.05 -5.94 -8.73
CA THR A 30 -36.01 -6.12 -7.71
C THR A 30 -36.41 -5.52 -6.35
N MET A 31 -37.32 -4.54 -6.31
CA MET A 31 -37.80 -3.85 -5.09
C MET A 31 -38.71 -4.66 -4.15
N ARG A 32 -38.94 -5.96 -4.39
CA ARG A 32 -39.84 -6.76 -3.52
C ARG A 32 -39.16 -7.64 -2.48
N LYS A 33 -37.83 -7.68 -2.42
CA LYS A 33 -37.11 -8.49 -1.41
C LYS A 33 -36.08 -7.63 -0.69
N PRO A 34 -36.32 -7.19 0.56
CA PRO A 34 -35.34 -6.39 1.33
C PRO A 34 -33.99 -7.10 1.50
N VAL A 35 -34.00 -8.43 1.35
CA VAL A 35 -32.84 -9.31 1.38
C VAL A 35 -31.82 -9.01 0.27
N SER A 36 -32.22 -8.51 -0.90
CA SER A 36 -31.28 -8.22 -2.01
C SER A 36 -30.43 -6.98 -1.74
N PHE A 37 -30.96 -5.95 -1.10
CA PHE A 37 -30.22 -4.75 -0.68
C PHE A 37 -29.22 -5.06 0.43
N VAL A 38 -29.58 -5.94 1.37
CA VAL A 38 -28.67 -6.39 2.43
C VAL A 38 -27.54 -7.22 1.84
N LEU A 39 -27.82 -8.09 0.87
CA LEU A 39 -26.81 -8.89 0.18
C LEU A 39 -25.89 -8.05 -0.71
N TRP A 40 -26.42 -7.08 -1.45
CA TRP A 40 -25.59 -6.15 -2.24
C TRP A 40 -24.77 -5.22 -1.36
N GLY A 41 -25.34 -4.73 -0.25
CA GLY A 41 -24.61 -3.94 0.74
C GLY A 41 -23.49 -4.73 1.43
N LEU A 42 -23.76 -6.00 1.79
CA LEU A 42 -22.75 -6.90 2.33
C LEU A 42 -21.68 -7.27 1.30
N LEU A 43 -22.06 -7.48 0.03
CA LEU A 43 -21.11 -7.79 -1.04
C LEU A 43 -20.17 -6.61 -1.31
N ILE A 44 -20.69 -5.37 -1.32
CA ILE A 44 -19.88 -4.15 -1.45
C ILE A 44 -18.98 -3.96 -0.21
N ALA A 45 -19.49 -4.18 1.00
CA ALA A 45 -18.70 -4.10 2.24
C ALA A 45 -17.59 -5.17 2.32
N MET A 46 -17.87 -6.37 1.81
CA MET A 46 -16.90 -7.48 1.75
C MET A 46 -15.84 -7.23 0.66
N LEU A 47 -16.23 -6.68 -0.50
CA LEU A 47 -15.29 -6.25 -1.53
C LEU A 47 -14.39 -5.10 -1.04
N ALA A 48 -14.91 -4.18 -0.23
CA ALA A 48 -14.13 -3.09 0.34
C ALA A 48 -12.96 -3.60 1.21
N GLN A 49 -13.12 -4.72 1.92
CA GLN A 49 -12.04 -5.31 2.75
C GLN A 49 -10.92 -5.94 1.90
N VAL A 50 -11.24 -6.43 0.70
CA VAL A 50 -10.28 -7.09 -0.20
C VAL A 50 -9.53 -6.08 -1.08
N VAL A 51 -10.23 -5.02 -1.53
CA VAL A 51 -9.63 -3.95 -2.36
C VAL A 51 -8.87 -2.94 -1.50
N PHE A 52 -9.29 -2.71 -0.25
CA PHE A 52 -8.62 -1.80 0.70
C PHE A 52 -8.12 -2.60 1.92
N PRO A 53 -7.00 -3.34 1.81
CA PRO A 53 -6.42 -4.02 2.95
C PRO A 53 -5.92 -2.95 3.92
N SER A 54 -6.64 -2.79 5.04
CA SER A 54 -6.38 -1.81 6.09
C SER A 54 -6.28 -0.36 5.59
N ALA A 55 -7.42 0.36 5.62
CA ALA A 55 -7.37 1.74 6.07
C ALA A 55 -6.99 1.71 7.55
N GLY A 56 -5.71 1.42 7.84
CA GLY A 56 -5.13 1.79 9.12
C GLY A 56 -5.43 3.26 9.29
N SER A 57 -5.97 3.66 10.43
CA SER A 57 -6.11 5.06 10.79
C SER A 57 -4.70 5.67 10.86
N GLY A 58 -4.15 6.00 9.69
CA GLY A 58 -3.09 6.96 9.56
C GLY A 58 -3.72 8.25 10.02
N GLN A 59 -3.59 8.54 11.31
CA GLN A 59 -3.58 9.92 11.75
C GLN A 59 -2.51 10.59 10.90
N GLU A 60 -2.95 11.34 9.89
CA GLU A 60 -2.15 12.44 9.36
C GLU A 60 -1.90 13.37 10.55
N ARG A 61 -0.84 13.06 11.30
CA ARG A 61 -0.18 14.10 12.07
C ARG A 61 0.25 15.09 11.00
N LYS A 62 -0.48 16.19 10.89
CA LYS A 62 0.06 17.42 10.32
C LYS A 62 1.39 17.62 11.01
N VAL A 63 2.46 17.25 10.31
CA VAL A 63 3.82 17.55 10.74
C VAL A 63 3.90 19.04 10.59
N ASP A 64 3.70 19.73 11.70
CA ASP A 64 3.94 21.15 11.82
C ASP A 64 5.43 21.33 11.47
N ARG A 65 5.72 21.82 10.27
CA ARG A 65 7.08 22.03 9.74
C ARG A 65 7.75 23.25 10.39
N SER A 66 7.36 23.57 11.62
CA SER A 66 7.92 24.64 12.44
C SER A 66 8.52 24.04 13.70
N GLY A 67 9.59 23.28 13.50
CA GLY A 67 10.31 22.62 14.55
C GLY A 67 11.51 21.95 13.92
N GLY A 68 12.62 22.68 13.82
CA GLY A 68 13.88 22.15 13.32
C GLY A 68 14.14 20.78 13.93
N ALA A 69 14.56 19.83 13.10
CA ALA A 69 14.92 18.48 13.52
C ALA A 69 15.78 18.58 14.79
N LYS A 70 15.16 18.30 15.95
CA LYS A 70 15.86 18.25 17.23
C LYS A 70 16.66 16.95 17.23
N TYR A 71 17.86 17.02 16.69
CA TYR A 71 18.87 15.99 16.83
C TYR A 71 19.27 15.96 18.30
N TYR A 72 18.66 15.05 19.07
CA TYR A 72 19.16 14.73 20.40
C TYR A 72 20.38 13.84 20.21
N ILE A 73 21.57 14.45 20.23
CA ILE A 73 22.81 13.72 20.42
C ILE A 73 22.85 13.40 21.92
N SER A 74 22.49 12.17 22.27
CA SER A 74 22.66 11.68 23.64
C SER A 74 24.09 11.20 23.79
N LEU A 75 24.79 11.65 24.83
CA LEU A 75 26.06 11.07 25.24
C LEU A 75 25.76 9.66 25.76
N GLY A 76 26.31 8.63 25.10
CA GLY A 76 26.32 7.27 25.65
C GLY A 76 27.18 7.18 26.92
N PRO A 77 27.23 6.00 27.57
CA PRO A 77 28.07 5.79 28.77
C PRO A 77 29.58 6.00 28.55
N GLU A 78 30.04 6.20 27.31
CA GLU A 78 31.47 6.36 26.94
C GLU A 78 31.74 7.60 26.06
N ASP A 79 31.07 8.75 26.29
CA ASP A 79 31.27 10.00 25.54
C ASP A 79 31.05 9.91 24.01
N GLU A 80 30.44 8.82 23.53
CA GLU A 80 30.11 8.65 22.12
C GLU A 80 28.84 9.43 21.73
N LEU A 81 28.94 10.20 20.64
CA LEU A 81 27.83 10.95 20.07
C LEU A 81 26.80 9.97 19.48
N MET A 82 25.63 9.84 20.10
CA MET A 82 24.57 8.99 19.56
C MET A 82 23.73 9.71 18.50
N MET A 83 23.26 8.97 17.50
CA MET A 83 22.37 9.47 16.46
C MET A 83 21.17 8.57 16.25
N LYS A 84 20.05 9.21 15.89
CA LYS A 84 18.76 8.56 15.68
C LYS A 84 18.57 8.19 14.22
N ILE A 85 18.25 6.93 13.96
CA ILE A 85 18.04 6.39 12.61
C ILE A 85 16.74 5.60 12.58
N ASN A 86 16.01 5.67 11.47
CA ASN A 86 14.78 4.91 11.28
C ASN A 86 15.05 3.70 10.38
N VAL A 87 14.57 2.52 10.78
CA VAL A 87 14.66 1.29 9.99
C VAL A 87 13.27 0.77 9.67
N TRP A 88 13.01 0.58 8.38
CA TRP A 88 11.72 0.18 7.84
C TRP A 88 11.86 -1.01 6.89
N GLY A 89 10.75 -1.73 6.73
CA GLY A 89 10.66 -2.84 5.79
C GLY A 89 11.06 -4.17 6.42
N ASN A 90 11.69 -5.02 5.63
CA ASN A 90 11.77 -6.45 5.89
C ASN A 90 12.99 -6.86 6.73
N VAL A 91 13.09 -6.29 7.92
CA VAL A 91 14.11 -6.59 8.94
C VAL A 91 13.48 -7.31 10.13
N ALA A 92 14.28 -7.98 10.96
CA ALA A 92 13.74 -8.74 12.09
C ALA A 92 12.97 -7.85 13.08
N LYS A 93 13.49 -6.65 13.36
CA LYS A 93 12.83 -5.65 14.21
C LYS A 93 12.85 -4.29 13.50
N PRO A 94 11.78 -3.90 12.81
CA PRO A 94 11.67 -2.54 12.28
C PRO A 94 11.38 -1.56 13.42
N GLY A 95 11.90 -0.34 13.30
CA GLY A 95 11.76 0.65 14.36
C GLY A 95 12.80 1.75 14.30
N GLN A 96 12.85 2.54 15.35
CA GLN A 96 13.78 3.64 15.51
C GLN A 96 14.91 3.24 16.44
N TYR A 97 16.14 3.45 15.98
CA TYR A 97 17.35 3.04 16.66
C TYR A 97 18.18 4.27 17.05
N LEU A 98 18.78 4.20 18.24
CA LEU A 98 19.79 5.14 18.70
C LEU A 98 21.14 4.40 18.63
N VAL A 99 22.03 4.85 17.75
CA VAL A 99 23.31 4.19 17.48
C VAL A 99 24.45 5.22 17.55
N PRO A 100 25.69 4.81 17.82
CA PRO A 100 26.83 5.72 17.78
C PRO A 100 26.99 6.40 16.41
N SER A 101 27.50 7.62 16.41
CA SER A 101 27.86 8.33 15.19
C SER A 101 28.96 7.54 14.45
N GLY A 102 28.88 7.50 13.13
CA GLY A 102 29.79 6.68 12.32
C GLY A 102 29.35 5.22 12.15
N THR A 103 28.21 4.82 12.71
CA THR A 103 27.61 3.50 12.45
C THR A 103 27.35 3.29 10.95
N ASP A 104 27.76 2.14 10.43
CA ASP A 104 27.55 1.73 9.05
C ASP A 104 26.20 1.01 8.87
N LEU A 105 25.79 0.80 7.61
CA LEU A 105 24.54 0.12 7.31
C LEU A 105 24.47 -1.31 7.87
N ILE A 106 25.61 -2.01 7.92
CA ILE A 106 25.69 -3.40 8.36
C ILE A 106 25.50 -3.51 9.88
N ALA A 107 26.17 -2.66 10.65
CA ALA A 107 26.00 -2.59 12.09
C ALA A 107 24.56 -2.18 12.44
N LEU A 108 23.97 -1.19 11.74
CA LEU A 108 22.56 -0.84 11.95
C LEU A 108 21.62 -2.03 11.73
N LEU A 109 21.80 -2.77 10.62
CA LEU A 109 20.99 -3.96 10.37
C LEU A 109 21.21 -5.03 11.44
N SER A 110 22.43 -5.16 11.97
CA SER A 110 22.74 -6.06 13.07
C SER A 110 21.99 -5.65 14.36
N TYR A 111 21.94 -4.35 14.69
CA TYR A 111 21.10 -3.82 15.78
C TYR A 111 19.61 -4.12 15.56
N ALA A 112 19.16 -4.11 14.31
CA ALA A 112 17.79 -4.48 13.92
C ALA A 112 17.52 -5.99 13.91
N GLY A 113 18.51 -6.82 14.25
CA GLY A 113 18.40 -8.29 14.26
C GLY A 113 18.57 -8.94 12.89
N GLY A 114 19.09 -8.21 11.91
CA GLY A 114 19.38 -8.67 10.56
C GLY A 114 18.21 -8.53 9.57
N PRO A 115 18.50 -8.69 8.27
CA PRO A 115 17.46 -8.82 7.25
C PRO A 115 16.71 -10.14 7.40
N THR A 116 15.41 -10.13 7.13
CA THR A 116 14.61 -11.37 7.10
C THR A 116 14.85 -12.16 5.81
N GLU A 117 14.41 -13.42 5.75
CA GLU A 117 14.59 -14.29 4.57
C GLU A 117 13.98 -13.72 3.28
N SER A 118 12.86 -13.01 3.40
CA SER A 118 12.18 -12.41 2.25
C SER A 118 12.79 -11.08 1.82
N ALA A 119 13.83 -10.58 2.51
CA ALA A 119 14.41 -9.26 2.27
C ALA A 119 15.27 -9.22 1.00
N ARG A 120 15.09 -8.17 0.19
CA ARG A 120 15.92 -7.91 -0.99
C ARG A 120 17.14 -7.08 -0.60
N ILE A 121 18.15 -7.75 -0.06
CA ILE A 121 19.42 -7.13 0.40
C ILE A 121 20.28 -6.52 -0.73
N SER A 122 19.94 -6.76 -1.99
CA SER A 122 20.65 -6.18 -3.14
C SER A 122 20.19 -4.76 -3.52
N ASP A 123 19.10 -4.25 -2.93
CA ASP A 123 18.60 -2.89 -3.18
C ASP A 123 18.07 -2.29 -1.87
N VAL A 124 18.95 -2.15 -0.87
CA VAL A 124 18.61 -1.45 0.36
C VAL A 124 18.68 0.05 0.10
N ARG A 125 17.65 0.79 0.52
CA ARG A 125 17.55 2.22 0.23
C ARG A 125 17.77 3.03 1.49
N ILE A 126 18.61 4.05 1.40
CA ILE A 126 18.83 5.03 2.46
C ILE A 126 18.24 6.35 1.95
N VAL A 127 17.23 6.84 2.66
CA VAL A 127 16.61 8.13 2.43
C VAL A 127 17.27 9.13 3.36
N ARG A 128 18.01 10.07 2.78
CA ARG A 128 18.72 11.13 3.49
C ARG A 128 18.04 12.47 3.23
N ALA A 129 17.72 13.20 4.30
CA ALA A 129 17.17 14.54 4.19
C ALA A 129 18.28 15.57 4.40
N THR A 130 18.62 16.33 3.35
CA THR A 130 19.61 17.41 3.40
C THR A 130 18.87 18.73 3.20
N GLY A 131 18.46 19.37 4.30
CA GLY A 131 17.69 20.62 4.26
C GLY A 131 16.32 20.42 3.62
N LYS A 132 16.10 20.96 2.41
CA LYS A 132 14.86 20.82 1.65
C LYS A 132 14.87 19.67 0.64
N GLU A 133 16.04 19.04 0.42
CA GLU A 133 16.21 17.99 -0.59
C GLU A 133 16.26 16.61 0.06
N HIS A 134 15.79 15.61 -0.68
CA HIS A 134 15.85 14.21 -0.29
C HIS A 134 16.69 13.44 -1.30
N THR A 135 17.76 12.80 -0.82
CA THR A 135 18.61 11.91 -1.61
C THR A 135 18.28 10.47 -1.26
N ILE A 136 18.12 9.63 -2.30
CA ILE A 136 17.92 8.19 -2.14
C ILE A 136 19.19 7.50 -2.59
N LEU A 137 19.88 6.84 -1.67
CA LEU A 137 21.07 6.03 -1.94
C LEU A 137 20.63 4.57 -1.99
N SER A 138 20.90 3.88 -3.09
CA SER A 138 20.71 2.43 -3.19
C SER A 138 22.02 1.72 -2.88
N VAL A 139 21.96 0.71 -2.01
CA VAL A 139 23.10 -0.05 -1.51
C VAL A 139 22.88 -1.53 -1.77
N ASP A 140 23.85 -2.16 -2.42
CA ASP A 140 23.88 -3.60 -2.64
C ASP A 140 24.71 -4.29 -1.55
N ILE A 141 24.02 -4.69 -0.48
CA ILE A 141 24.64 -5.42 0.63
C ILE A 141 25.04 -6.83 0.20
N LYS A 142 24.35 -7.42 -0.78
CA LYS A 142 24.68 -8.76 -1.29
C LYS A 142 26.08 -8.76 -1.90
N ARG A 143 26.48 -7.69 -2.58
CA ARG A 143 27.82 -7.55 -3.13
C ARG A 143 28.87 -7.45 -2.02
N TYR A 144 28.63 -6.61 -1.01
CA TYR A 144 29.50 -6.50 0.17
C TYR A 144 29.72 -7.86 0.86
N LEU A 145 28.66 -8.63 1.11
CA LEU A 145 28.78 -9.94 1.75
C LEU A 145 29.59 -10.97 0.94
N LYS A 146 29.73 -10.76 -0.37
CA LYS A 146 30.54 -11.61 -1.25
C LYS A 146 31.98 -11.16 -1.35
N THR A 147 32.23 -9.85 -1.36
CA THR A 147 33.56 -9.29 -1.64
C THR A 147 34.30 -8.86 -0.37
N GLY A 148 33.59 -8.57 0.72
CA GLY A 148 34.14 -7.94 1.91
C GLY A 148 34.57 -6.48 1.71
N ASP A 149 34.22 -5.88 0.57
CA ASP A 149 34.67 -4.54 0.21
C ASP A 149 33.86 -3.46 0.94
N ALA A 150 34.44 -2.90 2.00
CA ALA A 150 33.83 -1.88 2.84
C ALA A 150 33.49 -0.58 2.09
N SER A 151 34.10 -0.30 0.92
CA SER A 151 33.77 0.88 0.13
C SER A 151 32.34 0.86 -0.44
N LEU A 152 31.72 -0.33 -0.49
CA LEU A 152 30.34 -0.51 -0.95
C LEU A 152 29.30 -0.12 0.10
N ILE A 153 29.71 0.04 1.37
CA ILE A 153 28.81 0.32 2.49
C ILE A 153 28.97 1.78 2.92
N PRO A 154 27.96 2.63 2.69
CA PRO A 154 28.03 4.01 3.14
C PRO A 154 27.82 4.10 4.66
N THR A 155 28.51 5.07 5.27
CA THR A 155 28.25 5.47 6.66
C THR A 155 26.92 6.23 6.74
N LEU A 156 26.18 5.95 7.82
CA LEU A 156 24.88 6.58 8.05
C LEU A 156 25.03 7.96 8.68
N MET A 157 24.01 8.79 8.50
CA MET A 157 23.93 10.12 9.07
C MET A 157 22.71 10.26 10.00
N PRO A 158 22.74 11.21 10.95
CA PRO A 158 21.59 11.47 11.81
C PRO A 158 20.33 11.77 10.99
N GLY A 159 19.23 11.09 11.31
CA GLY A 159 17.95 11.27 10.60
C GLY A 159 17.79 10.46 9.33
N ASP A 160 18.80 9.66 8.93
CA ASP A 160 18.65 8.73 7.81
C ASP A 160 17.50 7.74 8.06
N THR A 161 16.81 7.39 6.98
CA THR A 161 15.77 6.35 6.99
C THR A 161 16.19 5.22 6.07
N VAL A 162 16.46 4.06 6.66
CA VAL A 162 16.84 2.85 5.95
C VAL A 162 15.58 2.03 5.65
N ILE A 163 15.39 1.72 4.38
CA ILE A 163 14.26 0.95 3.87
C ILE A 163 14.80 -0.33 3.23
N VAL A 164 14.43 -1.47 3.81
CA VAL A 164 14.76 -2.79 3.29
C VAL A 164 13.55 -3.36 2.55
N PRO A 165 13.55 -3.38 1.20
CA PRO A 165 12.41 -3.89 0.46
C PRO A 165 12.24 -5.40 0.63
N ALA A 166 10.99 -5.86 0.54
CA ALA A 166 10.69 -7.28 0.42
C ALA A 166 10.81 -7.74 -1.04
N THR A 167 11.10 -9.02 -1.25
CA THR A 167 11.03 -9.64 -2.57
C THR A 167 9.56 -9.74 -2.99
N VAL A 168 9.21 -9.11 -4.12
CA VAL A 168 7.85 -8.96 -4.66
C VAL A 168 7.10 -10.30 -4.77
N LEU A 169 7.83 -11.41 -4.93
CA LEU A 169 7.27 -12.74 -5.14
C LEU A 169 6.44 -13.28 -3.94
N HIS A 170 6.66 -12.81 -2.70
CA HIS A 170 5.82 -13.20 -1.54
C HIS A 170 4.56 -12.32 -1.38
N MET A 171 4.47 -11.19 -2.09
CA MET A 171 3.24 -10.39 -2.10
C MET A 171 2.16 -11.10 -2.94
N PHE A 172 2.56 -11.77 -4.02
CA PHE A 172 1.64 -12.47 -4.93
C PHE A 172 1.04 -13.76 -4.35
N SER A 173 1.69 -14.44 -3.39
CA SER A 173 1.18 -15.70 -2.81
C SER A 173 -0.08 -15.52 -1.95
N ARG A 174 -0.33 -14.31 -1.41
CA ARG A 174 -1.59 -13.99 -0.70
C ARG A 174 -2.78 -13.76 -1.64
N PHE A 175 -2.54 -13.39 -2.90
CA PHE A 175 -3.62 -13.15 -3.86
C PHE A 175 -4.14 -14.45 -4.48
N VAL A 176 -3.30 -15.48 -4.58
CA VAL A 176 -3.70 -16.79 -5.15
C VAL A 176 -4.79 -17.48 -4.31
N SER A 177 -4.80 -17.29 -2.97
CA SER A 177 -5.86 -17.87 -2.13
C SER A 177 -7.24 -17.28 -2.42
N PHE A 178 -7.32 -15.98 -2.72
CA PHE A 178 -8.60 -15.33 -3.07
C PHE A 178 -9.12 -15.75 -4.45
N VAL A 179 -8.23 -15.92 -5.43
CA VAL A 179 -8.61 -16.36 -6.78
C VAL A 179 -9.06 -17.83 -6.78
N SER A 180 -8.40 -18.70 -6.01
CA SER A 180 -8.77 -20.12 -5.94
C SER A 180 -10.17 -20.36 -5.34
N GLN A 181 -10.55 -19.59 -4.32
CA GLN A 181 -11.86 -19.72 -3.66
C GLN A 181 -13.00 -19.19 -4.52
N THR A 182 -12.77 -18.07 -5.22
CA THR A 182 -13.77 -17.51 -6.14
C THR A 182 -13.94 -18.38 -7.38
N ALA A 183 -12.88 -19.04 -7.87
CA ALA A 183 -12.97 -19.99 -8.98
C ALA A 183 -13.82 -21.22 -8.65
N ILE A 184 -13.78 -21.74 -7.42
CA ILE A 184 -14.64 -22.86 -7.00
C ILE A 184 -16.11 -22.43 -7.00
N ILE A 185 -16.41 -21.27 -6.40
CA ILE A 185 -17.79 -20.74 -6.34
C ILE A 185 -18.33 -20.47 -7.76
N ALA A 186 -17.51 -19.85 -8.62
CA ALA A 186 -17.87 -19.60 -10.01
C ALA A 186 -18.08 -20.90 -10.81
N ASN A 187 -17.25 -21.91 -10.58
CA ASN A 187 -17.37 -23.21 -11.23
C ASN A 187 -18.62 -23.97 -10.76
N VAL A 188 -18.92 -23.95 -9.46
CA VAL A 188 -20.15 -24.53 -8.89
C VAL A 188 -21.40 -23.81 -9.43
N TYR A 189 -21.36 -22.47 -9.51
CA TYR A 189 -22.44 -21.69 -10.12
C TYR A 189 -22.64 -22.06 -11.59
N TYR A 190 -21.56 -22.16 -12.36
CA TYR A 190 -21.61 -22.55 -13.77
C TYR A 190 -22.23 -23.95 -13.94
N LEU A 191 -21.84 -24.91 -13.09
CA LEU A 191 -22.39 -26.27 -13.10
C LEU A 191 -23.88 -26.31 -12.76
N LEU A 192 -24.33 -25.54 -11.77
CA LEU A 192 -25.73 -25.57 -11.31
C LEU A 192 -26.68 -24.77 -12.21
N PHE A 193 -26.20 -23.70 -12.85
CA PHE A 193 -27.08 -22.71 -13.50
C PHE A 193 -26.90 -22.60 -15.02
N VAL A 194 -25.74 -22.98 -15.56
CA VAL A 194 -25.43 -22.84 -17.00
C VAL A 194 -25.44 -24.18 -17.72
N ARG A 195 -24.89 -25.24 -17.10
CA ARG A 195 -24.80 -26.57 -17.73
C ARG A 195 -26.11 -27.37 -17.77
N GLY A 196 -27.10 -26.98 -16.96
CA GLY A 196 -28.39 -27.68 -16.83
C GLY A 196 -29.51 -27.20 -17.76
N ARG A 197 -29.21 -26.34 -18.75
CA ARG A 197 -30.14 -25.93 -19.81
C ARG A 197 -29.69 -26.45 -21.16
#